data_AF-A0A1Y4CH05-F1
#
_entry.id   AF-A0A1Y4CH05-F1
#
_cell.length_a   1.000
_cell.length_b   1.000
_cell.length_c   1.000
_cell.angle_alpha   90.00
_cell.angle_beta   90.00
_cell.angle_gamma   90.00
#
_symmetry.space_group_name_H-M   'P 1'
#
loop_
_entity.id
_entity.type
_entity.pdbx_description
1 polymer ?
#
loop_
_entity_poly.entity_id
_entity_poly.type
_entity_poly.pdbx_seq_one_letter_code
_entity_poly.pdbx_strand_id
1 'polypeptide(L)'
;MDIHEEHVRKILSNLSVDGTLKSRESNTVEFKESFNKNSTAKYAKTMAAYSNNRGGYIIFGVKDRPRKIIGLKNDNFENMSQERFSEAINSLFVPSMDWSCGTFVIDIPSLDNSAHYKTLKIGWIYTVEADHKPVIAQKANDGEKINSGDVFYRYRARSEKIKFAEMSRIIEERIVKERNGLLKVFEVIRKSETANLGIVNYSNGRITTPYGIDISFDRKLVTQVLKKAKFIKEGSFNETDGIPVIKVTGNIDLAEEVPVPEGNPDETHPYIQKQLAEMLGISIQDLYALIWYYRMKEAQKYHLEITTSKSGKVHKFSNFALQFLREKLKELQEHTDEFDMIRKEYRNRNKIGGNT
;
A
#
# COMPACT_ATOMS: atom_id res chain seq x y z
N MET A 1 21.44 22.35 -29.04
CA MET A 1 22.62 21.96 -28.22
C MET A 1 22.07 21.30 -26.98
N ASP A 2 22.63 20.16 -26.56
CA ASP A 2 22.15 19.43 -25.38
C ASP A 2 22.31 20.31 -24.12
N ILE A 3 21.25 20.42 -23.30
CA ILE A 3 21.24 21.24 -22.08
C ILE A 3 22.31 20.79 -21.08
N HIS A 4 22.63 19.49 -21.07
CA HIS A 4 23.68 18.92 -20.25
C HIS A 4 25.05 19.32 -20.75
N GLU A 5 25.26 19.32 -22.06
CA GLU A 5 26.52 19.75 -22.67
C GLU A 5 26.84 21.21 -22.33
N GLU A 6 25.85 22.11 -22.46
CA GLU A 6 26.01 23.53 -22.11
C GLU A 6 26.39 23.72 -20.63
N HIS A 7 25.74 22.96 -19.73
CA HIS A 7 26.06 22.99 -18.31
C HIS A 7 27.50 22.52 -18.05
N VAL A 8 27.91 21.40 -18.63
CA VAL A 8 29.28 20.88 -18.45
C VAL A 8 30.30 21.87 -19.04
N ARG A 9 30.02 22.49 -20.20
CA ARG A 9 30.87 23.55 -20.76
C ARG A 9 31.03 24.73 -19.81
N LYS A 10 29.95 25.18 -19.16
CA LYS A 10 29.99 26.25 -18.15
C LYS A 10 30.79 25.88 -16.90
N ILE A 11 30.75 24.61 -16.48
CA ILE A 11 31.59 24.11 -15.38
C ILE A 11 33.07 24.17 -15.80
N LEU A 12 33.37 23.79 -17.04
CA LEU A 12 34.73 23.72 -17.56
C LEU A 12 35.33 25.08 -17.96
N SER A 13 34.51 26.09 -18.25
CA SER A 13 34.97 27.43 -18.63
C SER A 13 35.59 28.22 -17.47
N ASN A 14 35.34 27.82 -16.23
CA ASN A 14 35.88 28.48 -15.04
C ASN A 14 37.34 28.04 -14.76
N LEU A 15 38.28 28.53 -15.57
CA LEU A 15 39.71 28.27 -15.42
C LEU A 15 40.43 29.36 -14.60
N SER A 16 41.48 28.96 -13.90
CA SER A 16 42.49 29.84 -13.29
C SER A 16 43.50 30.30 -14.32
N VAL A 17 44.28 31.32 -13.97
CA VAL A 17 45.37 31.85 -14.79
C VAL A 17 46.37 30.75 -15.18
N ASP A 18 46.54 29.74 -14.32
CA ASP A 18 47.42 28.58 -14.54
C ASP A 18 46.78 27.43 -15.36
N GLY A 19 45.60 27.65 -15.95
CA GLY A 19 44.85 26.63 -16.71
C GLY A 19 44.25 25.52 -15.84
N THR A 20 44.11 25.73 -14.53
CA THR A 20 43.45 24.80 -13.60
C THR A 20 41.99 25.13 -13.41
N LEU A 21 41.12 24.13 -13.27
CA LEU A 21 39.71 24.33 -12.97
C LEU A 21 39.52 24.95 -11.59
N LYS A 22 38.89 26.13 -11.55
CA LYS A 22 38.43 26.77 -10.30
C LYS A 22 37.26 26.02 -9.67
N SER A 23 36.46 25.35 -10.49
CA SER A 23 35.36 24.52 -10.00
C SER A 23 35.89 23.40 -9.11
N ARG A 24 35.35 23.30 -7.89
CA ARG A 24 35.67 22.24 -6.94
C ARG A 24 34.69 21.10 -7.12
N GLU A 25 35.13 19.86 -6.88
CA GLU A 25 34.20 18.75 -6.72
C GLU A 25 33.18 19.10 -5.63
N SER A 26 31.92 18.76 -5.90
CA SER A 26 30.80 19.22 -5.11
C SER A 26 29.88 18.04 -4.78
N ASN A 27 28.73 18.35 -4.20
CA ASN A 27 27.68 17.36 -3.98
C ASN A 27 26.99 16.93 -5.29
N THR A 28 27.27 17.61 -6.41
CA THR A 28 26.62 17.39 -7.71
C THR A 28 27.62 17.23 -8.86
N VAL A 29 28.93 17.35 -8.61
CA VAL A 29 29.96 17.23 -9.65
C VAL A 29 31.15 16.41 -9.13
N GLU A 30 31.55 15.40 -9.91
CA GLU A 30 32.73 14.57 -9.70
C GLU A 30 33.60 14.56 -10.96
N PHE A 31 34.92 14.72 -10.79
CA PHE A 31 35.87 14.71 -11.88
C PHE A 31 36.59 13.37 -11.96
N LYS A 32 36.77 12.87 -13.18
CA LYS A 32 37.54 11.65 -13.48
C LYS A 32 38.50 11.91 -14.62
N GLU A 33 39.70 11.34 -14.51
CA GLU A 33 40.68 11.42 -15.57
C GLU A 33 40.24 10.63 -16.81
N SER A 34 39.76 9.40 -16.58
CA SER A 34 39.39 8.46 -17.63
C SER A 34 38.18 7.62 -17.24
N PHE A 35 37.50 7.10 -18.26
CA PHE A 35 36.45 6.11 -18.12
C PHE A 35 37.03 4.69 -18.20
N ASN A 36 36.69 3.84 -17.24
CA ASN A 36 37.07 2.44 -17.22
C ASN A 36 35.85 1.55 -16.95
N LYS A 37 35.57 0.61 -17.86
CA LYS A 37 34.46 -0.34 -17.73
C LYS A 37 34.54 -1.17 -16.44
N ASN A 38 35.75 -1.48 -15.96
CA ASN A 38 35.95 -2.22 -14.71
C ASN A 38 35.58 -1.40 -13.46
N SER A 39 35.43 -0.07 -13.58
CA SER A 39 35.02 0.83 -12.51
C SER A 39 33.50 1.09 -12.50
N THR A 40 32.70 0.30 -13.23
CA THR A 40 31.24 0.47 -13.31
C THR A 40 30.58 0.49 -11.93
N ALA A 41 30.98 -0.40 -11.00
CA ALA A 41 30.43 -0.40 -9.64
C ALA A 41 30.71 0.90 -8.88
N LYS A 42 31.88 1.52 -9.11
CA LYS A 42 32.27 2.80 -8.51
C LYS A 42 31.42 3.96 -9.05
N TYR A 43 31.18 3.94 -10.35
CA TYR A 43 30.30 4.91 -11.00
C TYR A 43 28.87 4.72 -10.49
N ALA A 44 28.35 3.49 -10.47
CA ALA A 44 27.02 3.16 -9.97
C ALA A 44 26.80 3.64 -8.52
N LYS A 45 27.78 3.44 -7.62
CA LYS A 45 27.75 3.97 -6.25
C LYS A 45 27.64 5.49 -6.19
N THR A 46 28.34 6.18 -7.09
CA THR A 46 28.30 7.65 -7.20
C THR A 46 26.97 8.12 -7.79
N MET A 47 26.45 7.43 -8.80
CA MET A 47 25.14 7.68 -9.38
C MET A 47 24.04 7.50 -8.32
N ALA A 48 24.05 6.41 -7.56
CA ALA A 48 23.10 6.20 -6.46
C ALA A 48 23.15 7.32 -5.41
N ALA A 49 24.36 7.78 -5.06
CA ALA A 49 24.53 8.91 -4.15
C ALA A 49 23.98 10.23 -4.72
N TYR A 50 24.05 10.44 -6.04
CA TYR A 50 23.45 11.59 -6.71
C TYR A 50 21.93 11.48 -6.79
N SER A 51 21.40 10.33 -7.18
CA SER A 51 19.95 10.06 -7.27
C SER A 51 19.24 10.28 -5.94
N ASN A 52 19.87 9.88 -4.83
CA ASN A 52 19.34 10.11 -3.48
C ASN A 52 19.41 11.57 -3.01
N ASN A 53 20.24 12.38 -3.67
CA ASN A 53 20.41 13.79 -3.34
C ASN A 53 19.59 14.67 -4.30
N ARG A 54 20.23 15.29 -5.30
CA ARG A 54 19.64 16.24 -6.26
C ARG A 54 20.10 16.00 -7.71
N GLY A 55 20.51 14.77 -8.00
CA GLY A 55 21.22 14.44 -9.24
C GLY A 55 22.65 15.02 -9.28
N GLY A 56 23.35 14.75 -10.38
CA GLY A 56 24.74 15.19 -10.51
C GLY A 56 25.44 14.69 -11.78
N TYR A 57 26.65 15.21 -11.99
CA TYR A 57 27.49 14.95 -13.15
C TYR A 57 28.80 14.26 -12.75
N ILE A 58 29.14 13.20 -13.47
CA ILE A 58 30.49 12.64 -13.51
C ILE A 58 31.12 13.10 -14.82
N ILE A 59 32.17 13.92 -14.73
CA ILE A 59 32.84 14.50 -15.90
C ILE A 59 34.19 13.82 -16.08
N PHE A 60 34.43 13.28 -17.27
CA PHE A 60 35.64 12.55 -17.65
C PHE A 60 36.58 13.41 -18.50
N GLY A 61 37.89 13.18 -18.37
CA GLY A 61 38.93 13.97 -19.05
C GLY A 61 39.51 15.10 -18.20
N VAL A 62 39.31 15.06 -16.88
CA VAL A 62 39.83 16.04 -15.91
C VAL A 62 40.69 15.33 -14.87
N LYS A 63 41.95 15.73 -14.73
CA LYS A 63 42.86 15.18 -13.71
C LYS A 63 42.47 15.68 -12.32
N ASP A 64 42.67 14.88 -11.28
CA ASP A 64 42.35 15.29 -9.90
C ASP A 64 43.39 16.29 -9.33
N ARG A 65 44.70 16.03 -9.51
CA ARG A 65 45.78 16.88 -8.98
C ARG A 65 46.96 17.03 -9.95
N PRO A 66 47.29 18.24 -10.42
CA PRO A 66 46.45 19.46 -10.42
C PRO A 66 45.21 19.27 -11.31
N ARG A 67 44.13 20.01 -11.02
CA ARG A 67 42.84 19.94 -11.76
C ARG A 67 42.93 20.53 -13.16
N LYS A 68 43.61 19.81 -14.05
CA LYS A 68 43.81 20.19 -15.45
C LYS A 68 42.91 19.36 -16.35
N ILE A 69 42.38 20.04 -17.36
CA ILE A 69 41.61 19.39 -18.41
C ILE A 69 42.61 18.74 -19.37
N ILE A 70 42.53 17.43 -19.51
CA ILE A 70 43.45 16.65 -20.34
C ILE A 70 42.75 15.97 -21.52
N GLY A 71 41.41 15.86 -21.46
CA GLY A 71 40.60 15.11 -22.41
C GLY A 71 40.64 13.60 -22.18
N LEU A 72 39.67 12.91 -22.78
CA LEU A 72 39.63 11.47 -22.87
C LEU A 72 40.80 10.98 -23.76
N LYS A 73 41.58 10.04 -23.22
CA LYS A 73 42.74 9.46 -23.94
C LYS A 73 42.36 8.33 -24.90
N ASN A 74 41.15 7.81 -24.80
CA ASN A 74 40.66 6.68 -25.58
C ASN A 74 39.15 6.83 -25.85
N ASP A 75 38.65 6.03 -26.78
CA ASP A 75 37.24 6.01 -27.18
C ASP A 75 36.41 4.99 -26.38
N ASN A 76 36.91 4.51 -25.24
CA ASN A 76 36.20 3.52 -24.41
C ASN A 76 34.83 4.02 -23.92
N PHE A 77 34.73 5.33 -23.70
CA PHE A 77 33.50 5.99 -23.28
C PHE A 77 32.45 6.01 -24.40
N GLU A 78 32.87 6.25 -25.64
CA GLU A 78 31.97 6.25 -26.80
C GLU A 78 31.57 4.84 -27.20
N ASN A 79 32.51 3.91 -27.12
CA ASN A 79 32.29 2.48 -27.35
C ASN A 79 31.66 1.77 -26.13
N MET A 80 31.10 2.54 -25.20
CA MET A 80 30.33 1.98 -24.08
C MET A 80 28.93 1.61 -24.56
N SER A 81 28.54 0.35 -24.39
CA SER A 81 27.14 -0.05 -24.54
C SER A 81 26.34 0.49 -23.36
N GLN A 82 25.44 1.44 -23.62
CA GLN A 82 24.58 2.04 -22.62
C GLN A 82 23.63 1.01 -21.98
N GLU A 83 23.18 0.02 -22.77
CA GLU A 83 22.36 -1.10 -22.30
C GLU A 83 23.10 -1.92 -21.23
N ARG A 84 24.30 -2.41 -21.54
CA ARG A 84 25.11 -3.19 -20.59
C ARG A 84 25.49 -2.38 -19.35
N PHE A 85 25.73 -1.08 -19.51
CA PHE A 85 26.02 -0.20 -18.38
C PHE A 85 24.79 -0.03 -17.47
N SER A 86 23.60 0.17 -18.07
CA SER A 86 22.33 0.23 -17.35
C SER A 86 22.01 -1.09 -16.65
N GLU A 87 22.18 -2.23 -17.31
CA GLU A 87 22.01 -3.56 -16.72
C GLU A 87 22.93 -3.76 -15.52
N ALA A 88 24.20 -3.39 -15.65
CA ALA A 88 25.16 -3.48 -14.55
C ALA A 88 24.75 -2.60 -13.36
N ILE A 89 24.29 -1.37 -13.61
CA ILE A 89 23.78 -0.46 -12.58
C ILE A 89 22.53 -1.02 -11.90
N ASN A 90 21.53 -1.40 -12.69
CA ASN A 90 20.26 -1.92 -12.20
C ASN A 90 20.45 -3.25 -11.47
N SER A 91 21.48 -4.03 -11.80
CA SER A 91 21.83 -5.24 -11.05
C SER A 91 22.33 -4.95 -9.62
N LEU A 92 22.87 -3.74 -9.38
CA LEU A 92 23.42 -3.32 -8.09
C LEU A 92 22.42 -2.51 -7.27
N PHE A 93 21.62 -1.66 -7.90
CA PHE A 93 20.77 -0.67 -7.22
C PHE A 93 19.31 -0.71 -7.68
N VAL A 94 18.39 -0.43 -6.74
CA VAL A 94 16.93 -0.33 -6.97
C VAL A 94 16.35 0.85 -6.19
N PRO A 95 15.33 1.58 -6.70
CA PRO A 95 14.77 1.47 -8.05
C PRO A 95 15.76 1.90 -9.13
N SER A 96 15.42 1.63 -10.39
CA SER A 96 16.24 2.01 -11.54
C SER A 96 16.53 3.51 -11.53
N MET A 97 17.77 3.86 -11.88
CA MET A 97 18.20 5.26 -11.92
C MET A 97 18.13 5.78 -13.35
N ASP A 98 17.55 6.96 -13.52
CA ASP A 98 17.57 7.66 -14.79
C ASP A 98 18.90 8.39 -14.97
N TRP A 99 19.52 8.18 -16.12
CA TRP A 99 20.82 8.77 -16.43
C TRP A 99 20.94 9.04 -17.93
N SER A 100 21.84 9.96 -18.27
CA SER A 100 22.17 10.30 -19.65
C SER A 100 23.67 10.49 -19.77
N CYS A 101 24.22 10.27 -20.95
CA CYS A 101 25.64 10.51 -21.21
C CYS A 101 25.85 11.12 -22.58
N GLY A 102 26.96 11.84 -22.72
CA GLY A 102 27.39 12.39 -23.99
C GLY A 102 28.87 12.69 -24.02
N THR A 103 29.38 12.93 -25.22
CA THR A 103 30.72 13.47 -25.45
C THR A 103 30.61 14.79 -26.18
N PHE A 104 31.57 15.67 -25.93
CA PHE A 104 31.73 16.88 -26.69
C PHE A 104 33.20 17.29 -26.75
N VAL A 105 33.50 18.21 -27.65
CA VAL A 105 34.86 18.69 -27.88
C VAL A 105 34.98 20.14 -27.43
N ILE A 106 36.09 20.46 -26.78
CA ILE A 106 36.47 21.81 -26.37
C ILE A 106 37.85 22.15 -26.92
N ASP A 107 38.01 23.40 -27.33
CA ASP A 107 39.29 23.95 -27.73
C ASP A 107 39.83 24.77 -26.56
N ILE A 108 40.96 24.33 -26.00
CA ILE A 108 41.62 25.03 -24.89
C ILE A 108 42.91 25.65 -25.42
N PRO A 109 43.17 26.94 -25.16
CA PRO A 109 44.42 27.56 -25.57
C PRO A 109 45.60 26.83 -24.92
N SER A 110 46.63 26.52 -25.72
CA SER A 110 47.85 25.94 -25.19
C SER A 110 48.49 26.89 -24.18
N LEU A 111 49.06 26.35 -23.09
CA LEU A 111 49.81 27.13 -22.11
C LEU A 111 51.22 27.51 -22.62
N ASP A 112 51.68 26.91 -23.72
CA ASP A 112 52.87 27.38 -24.42
C ASP A 112 52.50 28.61 -25.27
N ASN A 113 53.39 29.61 -25.34
CA ASN A 113 53.25 30.89 -26.08
C ASN A 113 52.95 30.76 -27.60
N SER A 114 52.63 29.56 -28.09
CA SER A 114 52.12 29.26 -29.42
C SER A 114 50.60 29.48 -29.42
N ALA A 115 50.08 30.32 -30.32
CA ALA A 115 48.64 30.58 -30.49
C ALA A 115 47.87 29.37 -31.08
N HIS A 116 48.12 28.16 -30.56
CA HIS A 116 47.53 26.90 -30.99
C HIS A 116 46.50 26.47 -29.94
N TYR A 117 45.31 26.11 -30.41
CA TYR A 117 44.27 25.53 -29.59
C TYR A 117 44.45 24.01 -29.55
N LYS A 118 44.40 23.45 -28.34
CA LYS A 118 44.35 22.01 -28.15
C LYS A 118 42.90 21.57 -28.09
N THR A 119 42.48 20.85 -29.11
CA THR A 119 41.18 20.19 -29.17
C THR A 119 41.17 18.98 -28.23
N LEU A 120 40.34 19.03 -27.19
CA LEU A 120 40.19 18.02 -26.16
C LEU A 120 38.76 17.50 -26.12
N LYS A 121 38.63 16.18 -26.03
CA LYS A 121 37.36 15.48 -25.98
C LYS A 121 36.97 15.20 -24.53
N ILE A 122 35.75 15.56 -24.15
CA ILE A 122 35.22 15.41 -22.79
C ILE A 122 34.02 14.48 -22.83
N GLY A 123 33.94 13.57 -21.86
CA GLY A 123 32.76 12.74 -21.62
C GLY A 123 32.05 13.17 -20.36
N TRP A 124 30.74 13.00 -20.31
CA TRP A 124 29.95 13.27 -19.11
C TRP A 124 28.85 12.22 -18.93
N ILE A 125 28.57 11.88 -17.68
CA ILE A 125 27.38 11.12 -17.27
C ILE A 125 26.61 12.01 -16.32
N TYR A 126 25.34 12.26 -16.63
CA TYR A 126 24.39 12.92 -15.76
C TYR A 126 23.48 11.87 -15.13
N THR A 127 23.24 11.98 -13.82
CA THR A 127 22.26 11.17 -13.10
C THR A 127 21.18 12.08 -12.58
N VAL A 128 19.94 11.73 -12.86
CA VAL A 128 18.75 12.48 -12.45
C VAL A 128 18.48 12.23 -10.97
N GLU A 129 17.88 13.21 -10.29
CA GLU A 129 17.31 13.00 -8.96
C GLU A 129 16.19 11.94 -9.04
N ALA A 130 16.24 10.90 -8.20
CA ALA A 130 15.24 9.85 -8.27
C ALA A 130 13.87 10.34 -7.79
N ASP A 131 12.82 10.02 -8.56
CA ASP A 131 11.42 10.29 -8.19
C ASP A 131 10.96 9.47 -6.97
N HIS A 132 11.53 8.27 -6.83
CA HIS A 132 11.28 7.33 -5.76
C HIS A 132 12.56 7.06 -4.97
N LYS A 133 12.75 7.84 -3.90
CA LYS A 133 13.86 7.67 -2.96
C LYS A 133 13.46 6.79 -1.77
N PRO A 134 14.42 6.08 -1.15
CA PRO A 134 15.83 6.00 -1.54
C PRO A 134 16.10 4.94 -2.63
N VAL A 135 17.16 5.16 -3.39
CA VAL A 135 17.88 4.16 -4.17
C VAL A 135 18.79 3.36 -3.24
N ILE A 136 18.57 2.06 -3.20
CA ILE A 136 19.13 1.09 -2.27
C ILE A 136 19.95 0.07 -3.05
N ALA A 137 21.10 -0.33 -2.52
CA ALA A 137 21.87 -1.44 -3.07
C ALA A 137 21.14 -2.77 -2.82
N GLN A 138 20.86 -3.53 -3.89
CA GLN A 138 20.27 -4.87 -3.77
C GLN A 138 21.31 -5.99 -3.73
N LYS A 139 22.50 -5.77 -4.31
CA LYS A 139 23.59 -6.75 -4.33
C LYS A 139 24.85 -6.18 -3.69
N ALA A 140 25.63 -7.07 -3.09
CA ALA A 140 26.93 -6.73 -2.56
C ALA A 140 27.99 -6.62 -3.68
N ASN A 141 28.99 -5.78 -3.46
CA ASN A 141 30.20 -5.67 -4.28
C ASN A 141 31.38 -5.33 -3.37
N ASP A 142 32.28 -6.29 -3.17
CA ASP A 142 33.40 -6.17 -2.24
C ASP A 142 34.42 -5.10 -2.69
N GLY A 143 34.63 -4.96 -4.00
CA GLY A 143 35.59 -4.01 -4.57
C GLY A 143 35.29 -2.56 -4.20
N GLU A 144 34.00 -2.20 -4.15
CA GLU A 144 33.55 -0.84 -3.79
C GLU A 144 32.90 -0.76 -2.40
N LYS A 145 33.02 -1.83 -1.60
CA LYS A 145 32.43 -1.94 -0.25
C LYS A 145 30.95 -1.58 -0.24
N ILE A 146 30.19 -2.18 -1.16
CA ILE A 146 28.74 -2.06 -1.27
C ILE A 146 28.14 -3.30 -0.64
N ASN A 147 27.26 -3.15 0.35
CA ASN A 147 26.48 -4.26 0.90
C ASN A 147 25.02 -4.16 0.47
N SER A 148 24.31 -5.29 0.43
CA SER A 148 22.86 -5.28 0.23
C SER A 148 22.18 -4.50 1.35
N GLY A 149 21.22 -3.65 1.01
CA GLY A 149 20.53 -2.73 1.91
C GLY A 149 21.24 -1.38 2.11
N ASP A 150 22.46 -1.20 1.62
CA ASP A 150 23.16 0.08 1.76
C ASP A 150 22.50 1.17 0.90
N VAL A 151 22.32 2.33 1.51
CA VAL A 151 21.91 3.57 0.82
C VAL A 151 23.09 4.52 0.84
N PHE A 152 23.46 5.03 -0.33
CA PHE A 152 24.56 6.00 -0.46
C PHE A 152 24.05 7.41 -0.65
N TYR A 153 24.81 8.37 -0.13
CA TYR A 153 24.54 9.80 -0.24
C TYR A 153 25.84 10.57 -0.44
N ARG A 154 25.76 11.70 -1.15
CA ARG A 154 26.93 12.52 -1.46
C ARG A 154 27.17 13.60 -0.40
N TYR A 155 28.30 13.52 0.31
CA TYR A 155 28.74 14.50 1.30
C TYR A 155 30.09 15.11 0.91
N ARG A 156 30.12 16.41 0.59
CA ARG A 156 31.36 17.18 0.34
C ARG A 156 32.32 16.45 -0.62
N ALA A 157 31.82 16.05 -1.78
CA ALA A 157 32.54 15.31 -2.82
C ALA A 157 32.93 13.84 -2.48
N ARG A 158 32.30 13.21 -1.48
CA ARG A 158 32.44 11.77 -1.23
C ARG A 158 31.10 11.07 -1.17
N SER A 159 31.03 9.89 -1.80
CA SER A 159 29.87 8.99 -1.72
C SER A 159 30.04 8.07 -0.52
N GLU A 160 29.28 8.33 0.54
CA GLU A 160 29.31 7.58 1.80
C GLU A 160 27.93 6.99 2.09
N LYS A 161 27.84 6.12 3.09
CA LYS A 161 26.54 5.62 3.56
C LYS A 161 25.70 6.80 4.06
N ILE A 162 24.40 6.78 3.76
CA ILE A 162 23.47 7.82 4.19
C ILE A 162 23.48 7.93 5.71
N LYS A 163 23.46 9.16 6.21
CA LYS A 163 23.35 9.46 7.64
C LYS A 163 21.88 9.62 8.01
N PHE A 164 21.63 9.53 9.31
CA PHE A 164 20.28 9.59 9.87
C PHE A 164 19.47 10.80 9.39
N ALA A 165 20.08 11.99 9.36
CA ALA A 165 19.39 13.23 8.99
C ALA A 165 18.82 13.18 7.56
N GLU A 166 19.62 12.76 6.58
CA GLU A 166 19.16 12.66 5.19
C GLU A 166 18.17 11.52 5.00
N MET A 167 18.34 10.40 5.71
CA MET A 167 17.39 9.29 5.67
C MET A 167 16.02 9.69 6.24
N SER A 168 15.99 10.36 7.40
CA SER A 168 14.75 10.87 8.01
C SER A 168 14.03 11.82 7.07
N ARG A 169 14.77 12.75 6.45
CA ARG A 169 14.21 13.67 5.47
C ARG A 169 13.55 12.95 4.29
N ILE A 170 14.21 11.94 3.70
CA ILE A 170 13.63 11.15 2.60
C ILE A 170 12.35 10.43 3.03
N ILE A 171 12.32 9.86 4.24
CA ILE A 171 11.14 9.18 4.78
C ILE A 171 9.98 10.17 4.96
N GLU A 172 10.24 11.32 5.57
CA GLU A 172 9.25 12.38 5.78
C GLU A 172 8.69 12.91 4.46
N GLU A 173 9.55 13.21 3.49
CA GLU A 173 9.16 13.64 2.15
C GLU A 173 8.24 12.61 1.47
N ARG A 174 8.54 11.31 1.64
CA ARG A 174 7.70 10.23 1.10
C ARG A 174 6.33 10.17 1.77
N ILE A 175 6.27 10.29 3.10
CA ILE A 175 5.01 10.32 3.86
C ILE A 175 4.16 11.51 3.42
N VAL A 176 4.77 12.69 3.23
CA VAL A 176 4.08 13.90 2.76
C VAL A 176 3.56 13.72 1.33
N LYS A 177 4.36 13.12 0.43
CA LYS A 177 3.96 12.85 -0.97
C LYS A 177 2.75 11.90 -1.03
N GLU A 178 2.77 10.82 -0.26
CA GLU A 178 1.63 9.88 -0.14
C GLU A 178 0.38 10.57 0.43
N ARG A 179 0.53 11.35 1.51
CA ARG A 179 -0.58 12.11 2.10
C ARG A 179 -1.20 13.10 1.11
N ASN A 180 -0.37 13.81 0.34
CA ASN A 180 -0.84 14.72 -0.69
C ASN A 180 -1.55 13.98 -1.84
N GLY A 181 -1.08 12.77 -2.19
CA GLY A 181 -1.76 11.89 -3.13
C GLY A 181 -3.18 11.54 -2.66
N LEU A 182 -3.31 11.11 -1.40
CA LEU A 182 -4.61 10.82 -0.77
C LEU A 182 -5.54 12.05 -0.77
N LEU A 183 -5.03 13.23 -0.41
CA LEU A 183 -5.82 14.47 -0.43
C LEU A 183 -6.35 14.81 -1.82
N LYS A 184 -5.55 14.62 -2.89
CA LYS A 184 -6.01 14.80 -4.27
C LYS A 184 -7.12 13.83 -4.64
N VAL A 185 -7.02 12.57 -4.21
CA VAL A 185 -8.09 11.57 -4.41
C VAL A 185 -9.37 12.02 -3.70
N PHE A 186 -9.28 12.48 -2.45
CA PHE A 186 -10.43 13.06 -1.73
C PHE A 186 -11.01 14.29 -2.43
N GLU A 187 -10.18 15.13 -3.04
CA GLU A 187 -10.65 16.29 -3.80
C GLU A 187 -11.40 15.90 -5.08
N VAL A 188 -10.89 14.91 -5.83
CA VAL A 188 -11.56 14.37 -7.03
C VAL A 188 -12.90 13.77 -6.65
N ILE A 189 -12.93 12.99 -5.58
CA ILE A 189 -14.14 12.44 -4.97
C ILE A 189 -15.13 13.57 -4.63
N ARG A 190 -14.67 14.64 -3.96
CA ARG A 190 -15.51 15.75 -3.53
C ARG A 190 -16.10 16.52 -4.72
N LYS A 191 -15.34 16.66 -5.80
CA LYS A 191 -15.77 17.34 -7.04
C LYS A 191 -16.68 16.47 -7.91
N SER A 192 -16.54 15.15 -7.81
CA SER A 192 -17.45 14.19 -8.42
C SER A 192 -18.73 14.18 -7.59
N GLU A 193 -19.69 15.05 -7.92
CA GLU A 193 -21.01 15.16 -7.26
C GLU A 193 -21.79 13.82 -7.20
N THR A 194 -21.29 12.77 -7.83
CA THR A 194 -21.79 11.39 -7.84
C THR A 194 -21.24 10.49 -6.74
N ALA A 195 -20.15 10.88 -6.05
CA ALA A 195 -19.54 10.06 -5.01
C ALA A 195 -20.09 10.43 -3.62
N ASN A 196 -21.19 9.76 -3.24
CA ASN A 196 -21.75 9.83 -1.88
C ASN A 196 -20.84 9.10 -0.88
N LEU A 197 -19.69 9.67 -0.57
CA LEU A 197 -18.82 9.15 0.47
C LEU A 197 -19.35 9.56 1.84
N GLY A 198 -19.36 8.60 2.76
CA GLY A 198 -19.73 8.80 4.16
C GLY A 198 -18.74 8.05 5.02
N ILE A 199 -18.22 8.69 6.05
CA ILE A 199 -17.49 8.01 7.12
C ILE A 199 -18.54 7.36 8.00
N VAL A 200 -18.56 6.02 8.01
CA VAL A 200 -19.46 5.24 8.86
C VAL A 200 -18.75 4.97 10.17
N ASN A 201 -19.27 5.56 11.24
CA ASN A 201 -18.84 5.21 12.58
C ASN A 201 -19.73 4.06 13.10
N TYR A 202 -19.21 2.83 13.03
CA TYR A 202 -19.93 1.62 13.46
C TYR A 202 -20.31 1.62 14.95
N SER A 203 -19.62 2.39 15.79
CA SER A 203 -19.90 2.44 17.24
C SER A 203 -21.16 3.25 17.59
N ASN A 204 -21.54 4.23 16.77
CA ASN A 204 -22.69 5.10 17.03
C ASN A 204 -23.69 5.15 15.86
N GLY A 205 -23.44 4.40 14.78
CA GLY A 205 -24.32 4.31 13.61
C GLY A 205 -24.44 5.62 12.83
N ARG A 206 -23.57 6.60 13.07
CA ARG A 206 -23.59 7.87 12.34
C ARG A 206 -22.80 7.75 11.05
N ILE A 207 -23.42 8.20 9.96
CA ILE A 207 -22.78 8.35 8.66
C ILE A 207 -22.57 9.83 8.44
N THR A 208 -21.31 10.27 8.55
CA THR A 208 -20.94 11.65 8.28
C THR A 208 -20.49 11.76 6.83
N THR A 209 -21.25 12.48 6.03
CA THR A 209 -20.87 12.81 4.65
C THR A 209 -20.01 14.09 4.60
N PRO A 210 -19.19 14.32 3.55
CA PRO A 210 -18.43 15.55 3.33
C PRO A 210 -19.27 16.84 3.35
N TYR A 211 -20.60 16.72 3.20
CA TYR A 211 -21.55 17.83 3.23
C TYR A 211 -22.08 18.14 4.64
N GLY A 212 -21.58 17.45 5.68
CA GLY A 212 -22.04 17.64 7.06
C GLY A 212 -23.44 17.11 7.34
N ILE A 213 -24.01 16.34 6.40
CA ILE A 213 -25.30 15.68 6.59
C ILE A 213 -25.04 14.41 7.40
N ASP A 214 -25.42 14.46 8.69
CA ASP A 214 -25.47 13.32 9.59
C ASP A 214 -26.73 12.51 9.22
N ILE A 215 -26.55 11.50 8.37
CA ILE A 215 -27.69 10.66 7.95
C ILE A 215 -27.96 9.66 9.08
N SER A 216 -28.90 9.99 9.96
CA SER A 216 -29.51 9.00 10.83
C SER A 216 -30.59 8.27 10.04
N PHE A 217 -30.42 6.97 9.78
CA PHE A 217 -31.52 6.16 9.31
C PHE A 217 -32.57 6.06 10.42
N ASP A 218 -33.69 6.77 10.25
CA ASP A 218 -34.85 6.49 11.08
C ASP A 218 -35.32 5.08 10.74
N ARG A 219 -35.07 4.14 11.67
CA ARG A 219 -35.40 2.72 11.52
C ARG A 219 -36.84 2.53 11.04
N LYS A 220 -37.76 3.43 11.42
CA LYS A 220 -39.17 3.39 11.01
C LYS A 220 -39.38 3.60 9.51
N LEU A 221 -38.57 4.44 8.88
CA LEU A 221 -38.68 4.80 7.46
C LEU A 221 -38.16 3.67 6.58
N VAL A 222 -37.06 3.02 6.99
CA VAL A 222 -36.54 1.81 6.33
C VAL A 222 -37.57 0.67 6.40
N THR A 223 -38.19 0.45 7.56
CA THR A 223 -39.26 -0.55 7.71
C THR A 223 -40.50 -0.21 6.87
N GLN A 224 -40.85 1.07 6.71
CA GLN A 224 -41.97 1.49 5.87
C GLN A 224 -41.70 1.30 4.38
N VAL A 225 -40.48 1.60 3.90
CA VAL A 225 -40.11 1.40 2.49
C VAL A 225 -40.06 -0.09 2.14
N LEU A 226 -39.50 -0.91 3.04
CA LEU A 226 -39.48 -2.37 2.88
C LEU A 226 -40.88 -3.00 2.93
N LYS A 227 -41.80 -2.49 3.77
CA LYS A 227 -43.21 -2.91 3.77
C LYS A 227 -43.99 -2.50 2.52
N LYS A 228 -43.61 -1.39 1.88
CA LYS A 228 -44.29 -0.87 0.67
C LYS A 228 -43.80 -1.50 -0.64
N ALA A 229 -42.67 -2.20 -0.63
CA ALA A 229 -42.19 -2.93 -1.79
C ALA A 229 -43.05 -4.18 -2.02
N LYS A 230 -44.08 -4.07 -2.86
CA LYS A 230 -44.84 -5.21 -3.39
C LYS A 230 -43.94 -6.02 -4.32
N PHE A 231 -43.33 -7.08 -3.81
CA PHE A 231 -42.56 -8.01 -4.63
C PHE A 231 -43.51 -9.02 -5.30
N ILE A 232 -43.48 -9.06 -6.63
CA ILE A 232 -44.28 -9.99 -7.45
C ILE A 232 -43.59 -11.35 -7.43
N LYS A 233 -44.25 -12.34 -6.83
CA LYS A 233 -43.89 -13.76 -6.87
C LYS A 233 -44.43 -14.36 -8.17
N GLU A 234 -43.51 -14.69 -9.09
CA GLU A 234 -43.65 -15.76 -10.10
C GLU A 234 -44.53 -15.48 -11.33
N GLY A 235 -44.03 -15.85 -12.51
CA GLY A 235 -44.73 -15.75 -13.80
C GLY A 235 -44.15 -16.72 -14.84
N SER A 236 -45.04 -17.39 -15.56
CA SER A 236 -44.80 -18.36 -16.64
C SER A 236 -44.40 -17.65 -17.95
N PHE A 237 -43.49 -18.26 -18.73
CA PHE A 237 -42.96 -17.67 -19.96
C PHE A 237 -43.81 -18.05 -21.17
N ASN A 238 -44.13 -17.05 -22.01
CA ASN A 238 -44.55 -17.26 -23.38
C ASN A 238 -43.60 -16.47 -24.28
N GLU A 239 -42.79 -17.17 -25.05
CA GLU A 239 -41.81 -16.60 -25.97
C GLU A 239 -42.52 -16.08 -27.22
N THR A 240 -42.62 -14.75 -27.37
CA THR A 240 -42.77 -14.14 -28.70
C THR A 240 -42.03 -12.80 -28.76
N ASP A 241 -41.01 -12.79 -29.61
CA ASP A 241 -40.27 -11.67 -30.23
C ASP A 241 -40.01 -10.38 -29.44
N GLY A 242 -38.74 -10.19 -29.06
CA GLY A 242 -38.17 -8.84 -28.90
C GLY A 242 -37.10 -8.67 -27.81
N ILE A 243 -35.83 -8.74 -28.22
CA ILE A 243 -34.61 -8.19 -27.57
C ILE A 243 -34.22 -8.79 -26.20
N PRO A 244 -33.01 -9.36 -26.04
CA PRO A 244 -32.58 -9.93 -24.77
C PRO A 244 -32.21 -8.82 -23.77
N VAL A 245 -33.06 -8.59 -22.77
CA VAL A 245 -32.70 -7.76 -21.61
C VAL A 245 -32.20 -8.68 -20.51
N ILE A 246 -30.88 -8.75 -20.35
CA ILE A 246 -30.24 -9.45 -19.24
C ILE A 246 -30.62 -8.72 -17.94
N LYS A 247 -31.42 -9.36 -17.10
CA LYS A 247 -31.69 -8.92 -15.73
C LYS A 247 -31.09 -9.93 -14.76
N VAL A 248 -29.93 -9.61 -14.21
CA VAL A 248 -29.25 -10.39 -13.18
C VAL A 248 -30.00 -10.20 -11.86
N THR A 249 -30.59 -11.27 -11.32
CA THR A 249 -31.18 -11.28 -9.96
C THR A 249 -30.54 -12.39 -9.16
N GLY A 250 -29.52 -12.05 -8.38
CA GLY A 250 -29.01 -12.86 -7.28
C GLY A 250 -29.67 -12.43 -5.96
N ASN A 251 -29.87 -13.39 -5.06
CA ASN A 251 -30.38 -13.15 -3.71
C ASN A 251 -29.36 -12.32 -2.90
N ILE A 252 -29.83 -11.28 -2.21
CA ILE A 252 -29.06 -10.61 -1.16
C ILE A 252 -29.68 -11.05 0.17
N ASP A 253 -29.10 -12.06 0.79
CA ASP A 253 -29.29 -12.30 2.22
C ASP A 253 -28.42 -11.26 2.95
N LEU A 254 -29.05 -10.18 3.41
CA LEU A 254 -28.44 -9.23 4.34
C LEU A 254 -28.24 -9.94 5.69
N ALA A 255 -27.15 -10.68 5.81
CA ALA A 255 -26.64 -11.10 7.10
C ALA A 255 -26.01 -9.86 7.76
N GLU A 256 -26.70 -9.25 8.73
CA GLU A 256 -26.02 -8.42 9.73
C GLU A 256 -25.02 -9.31 10.47
N GLU A 257 -23.75 -9.25 10.03
CA GLU A 257 -22.62 -9.77 10.79
C GLU A 257 -22.47 -8.90 12.05
N VAL A 258 -23.16 -9.30 13.12
CA VAL A 258 -22.88 -8.78 14.46
C VAL A 258 -21.46 -9.24 14.82
N PRO A 259 -20.48 -8.33 14.96
CA PRO A 259 -19.11 -8.71 15.27
C PRO A 259 -19.08 -9.39 16.64
N VAL A 260 -18.52 -10.60 16.71
CA VAL A 260 -18.32 -11.33 17.97
C VAL A 260 -17.12 -10.69 18.68
N PRO A 261 -17.29 -10.09 19.88
CA PRO A 261 -16.16 -9.53 20.61
C PRO A 261 -15.19 -10.65 21.00
N GLU A 262 -13.90 -10.51 20.67
CA GLU A 262 -12.84 -11.38 21.19
C GLU A 262 -12.63 -11.08 22.68
N GLY A 263 -12.81 -12.07 23.56
CA GLY A 263 -12.70 -11.89 25.01
C GLY A 263 -12.87 -13.19 25.79
N ASN A 264 -12.72 -13.15 27.11
CA ASN A 264 -12.89 -14.31 27.97
C ASN A 264 -14.30 -14.92 27.79
N PRO A 265 -14.44 -16.25 27.56
CA PRO A 265 -15.76 -16.88 27.40
C PRO A 265 -16.74 -16.62 28.55
N ASP A 266 -16.24 -16.36 29.76
CA ASP A 266 -17.08 -15.99 30.91
C ASP A 266 -17.69 -14.59 30.80
N GLU A 267 -17.04 -13.68 30.07
CA GLU A 267 -17.50 -12.30 29.87
C GLU A 267 -18.38 -12.19 28.62
N THR A 268 -18.03 -12.92 27.56
CA THR A 268 -18.76 -12.87 26.28
C THR A 268 -20.00 -13.78 26.27
N HIS A 269 -19.92 -14.93 26.96
CA HIS A 269 -20.96 -15.96 27.00
C HIS A 269 -21.25 -16.40 28.44
N PRO A 270 -21.84 -15.54 29.28
CA PRO A 270 -21.96 -15.79 30.71
C PRO A 270 -22.98 -16.88 31.08
N TYR A 271 -23.94 -17.20 30.20
CA TYR A 271 -25.10 -18.01 30.58
C TYR A 271 -24.97 -19.48 30.20
N ILE A 272 -25.20 -20.36 31.16
CA ILE A 272 -25.53 -21.77 30.85
C ILE A 272 -27.04 -21.91 30.58
N GLN A 273 -27.43 -22.99 29.90
CA GLN A 273 -28.83 -23.23 29.51
C GLN A 273 -29.82 -23.15 30.68
N LYS A 274 -29.42 -23.62 31.88
CA LYS A 274 -30.27 -23.54 33.08
C LYS A 274 -30.54 -22.09 33.50
N GLN A 275 -29.50 -21.25 33.54
CA GLN A 275 -29.61 -19.83 33.86
C GLN A 275 -30.42 -19.08 32.79
N LEU A 276 -30.22 -19.44 31.52
CA LEU A 276 -30.96 -18.85 30.40
C LEU A 276 -32.47 -19.15 30.49
N ALA A 277 -32.83 -20.38 30.88
CA ALA A 277 -34.24 -20.76 31.08
C ALA A 277 -34.87 -20.00 32.28
N GLU A 278 -34.14 -19.88 33.39
CA GLU A 278 -34.58 -19.13 34.57
C GLU A 278 -34.79 -17.63 34.26
N MET A 279 -33.87 -17.01 33.51
CA MET A 279 -33.99 -15.59 33.11
C MET A 279 -35.13 -15.32 32.12
N LEU A 280 -35.47 -16.29 31.28
CA LEU A 280 -36.57 -16.19 30.32
C LEU A 280 -37.92 -16.62 30.91
N GLY A 281 -37.94 -17.23 32.09
CA GLY A 281 -39.17 -17.72 32.74
C GLY A 281 -39.84 -18.88 32.00
N ILE A 282 -39.08 -19.68 31.26
CA ILE A 282 -39.59 -20.81 30.46
C ILE A 282 -39.08 -22.15 30.96
N SER A 283 -39.75 -23.23 30.56
CA SER A 283 -39.26 -24.58 30.87
C SER A 283 -37.96 -24.88 30.11
N ILE A 284 -37.08 -25.71 30.69
CA ILE A 284 -35.82 -26.12 30.05
C ILE A 284 -36.08 -26.83 28.71
N GLN A 285 -37.17 -27.58 28.61
CA GLN A 285 -37.55 -28.28 27.37
C GLN A 285 -37.94 -27.31 26.26
N ASP A 286 -38.67 -26.25 26.60
CA ASP A 286 -39.03 -25.19 25.67
C ASP A 286 -37.80 -24.41 25.19
N LEU A 287 -36.87 -24.14 26.11
CA LEU A 287 -35.60 -23.52 25.74
C LEU A 287 -34.82 -24.39 24.73
N TYR A 288 -34.77 -25.71 24.93
CA TYR A 288 -34.10 -26.60 23.98
C TYR A 288 -34.76 -26.60 22.59
N ALA A 289 -36.09 -26.57 22.54
CA ALA A 289 -36.82 -26.47 21.28
C ALA A 289 -36.47 -25.17 20.54
N LEU A 290 -36.41 -24.04 21.26
CA LEU A 290 -36.06 -22.73 20.68
C LEU A 290 -34.60 -22.67 20.20
N ILE A 291 -33.65 -23.15 21.02
CA ILE A 291 -32.23 -23.21 20.64
C ILE A 291 -32.04 -24.02 19.36
N TRP A 292 -32.77 -25.13 19.22
CA TRP A 292 -32.72 -25.97 18.02
C TRP A 292 -33.36 -25.28 16.81
N TYR A 293 -34.59 -24.78 16.97
CA TYR A 293 -35.35 -24.17 15.88
C TYR A 293 -34.61 -22.98 15.25
N TYR A 294 -34.03 -22.12 16.10
CA TYR A 294 -33.25 -20.97 15.65
C TYR A 294 -31.77 -21.27 15.36
N ARG A 295 -31.37 -22.55 15.37
CA ARG A 295 -29.99 -23.01 15.07
C ARG A 295 -28.91 -22.24 15.82
N MET A 296 -29.17 -21.88 17.08
CA MET A 296 -28.31 -20.96 17.82
C MET A 296 -26.91 -21.54 18.09
N LYS A 297 -26.74 -22.87 18.00
CA LYS A 297 -25.43 -23.54 18.13
C LYS A 297 -24.54 -23.43 16.88
N GLU A 298 -25.07 -22.97 15.75
CA GLU A 298 -24.30 -22.82 14.50
C GLU A 298 -23.58 -21.47 14.41
N ALA A 299 -23.94 -20.50 15.26
CA ALA A 299 -23.38 -19.16 15.22
C ALA A 299 -22.71 -18.75 16.53
N GLN A 300 -21.43 -18.37 16.44
CA GLN A 300 -20.60 -17.96 17.58
C GLN A 300 -21.11 -16.71 18.31
N LYS A 301 -21.95 -15.89 17.67
CA LYS A 301 -22.60 -14.74 18.32
C LYS A 301 -23.61 -15.14 19.41
N TYR A 302 -24.11 -16.38 19.36
CA TYR A 302 -25.10 -16.90 20.29
C TYR A 302 -24.54 -17.94 21.26
N HIS A 303 -23.59 -18.78 20.80
CA HIS A 303 -23.20 -19.99 21.50
C HIS A 303 -21.69 -20.26 21.40
N LEU A 304 -21.10 -20.68 22.52
CA LEU A 304 -19.76 -21.25 22.60
C LEU A 304 -19.78 -22.61 23.34
N GLU A 305 -19.02 -23.57 22.83
CA GLU A 305 -18.78 -24.86 23.49
C GLU A 305 -17.43 -24.83 24.21
N ILE A 306 -17.43 -25.13 25.51
CA ILE A 306 -16.24 -25.18 26.35
C ILE A 306 -16.03 -26.61 26.82
N THR A 307 -14.86 -27.18 26.53
CA THR A 307 -14.46 -28.49 27.00
C THR A 307 -13.92 -28.39 28.43
N THR A 308 -14.63 -28.97 29.40
CA THR A 308 -14.22 -28.93 30.82
C THR A 308 -13.45 -30.19 31.26
N SER A 309 -13.61 -31.31 30.55
CA SER A 309 -12.88 -32.56 30.80
C SER A 309 -12.81 -33.43 29.53
N LYS A 310 -12.18 -34.62 29.58
CA LYS A 310 -12.06 -35.55 28.43
C LYS A 310 -13.41 -35.95 27.81
N SER A 311 -14.52 -35.87 28.54
CA SER A 311 -15.88 -36.16 28.05
C SER A 311 -16.92 -35.08 28.39
N GLY A 312 -16.56 -34.07 29.20
CA GLY A 312 -17.46 -33.00 29.63
C GLY A 312 -17.42 -31.80 28.69
N LYS A 313 -18.57 -31.49 28.08
CA LYS A 313 -18.78 -30.29 27.27
C LYS A 313 -19.82 -29.41 27.93
N VAL A 314 -19.51 -28.12 28.10
CA VAL A 314 -20.42 -27.10 28.63
C VAL A 314 -20.77 -26.14 27.50
N HIS A 315 -22.06 -25.93 27.27
CA HIS A 315 -22.55 -24.97 26.29
C HIS A 315 -22.91 -23.65 26.98
N LYS A 316 -22.23 -22.57 26.59
CA LYS A 316 -22.43 -21.22 27.09
C LYS A 316 -23.07 -20.31 26.03
N PHE A 317 -23.89 -19.36 26.48
CA PHE A 317 -24.69 -18.48 25.64
C PHE A 317 -24.45 -17.01 25.99
N SER A 318 -24.47 -16.16 24.96
CA SER A 318 -24.22 -14.72 25.09
C SER A 318 -25.42 -13.94 25.60
N ASN A 319 -25.18 -12.70 26.04
CA ASN A 319 -26.24 -11.73 26.31
C ASN A 319 -27.12 -11.48 25.08
N PHE A 320 -26.53 -11.57 23.88
CA PHE A 320 -27.25 -11.44 22.62
C PHE A 320 -28.23 -12.60 22.40
N ALA A 321 -27.86 -13.83 22.76
CA ALA A 321 -28.77 -14.97 22.73
C ALA A 321 -29.97 -14.80 23.67
N LEU A 322 -29.75 -14.25 24.88
CA LEU A 322 -30.82 -13.95 25.83
C LEU A 322 -31.80 -12.91 25.26
N GLN A 323 -31.30 -11.81 24.70
CA GLN A 323 -32.14 -10.77 24.13
C GLN A 323 -32.94 -11.28 22.93
N PHE A 324 -32.29 -12.01 22.02
CA PHE A 324 -32.93 -12.60 20.84
C PHE A 324 -34.08 -13.53 21.25
N LEU A 325 -33.84 -14.46 22.18
CA LEU A 325 -34.87 -15.37 22.66
C LEU A 325 -36.00 -14.65 23.38
N ARG A 326 -35.71 -13.56 24.11
CA ARG A 326 -36.72 -12.74 24.79
C ARG A 326 -37.65 -12.03 23.81
N GLU A 327 -37.10 -11.51 22.71
CA GLU A 327 -37.89 -10.88 21.64
C GLU A 327 -38.75 -11.93 20.93
N LYS A 328 -38.17 -13.09 20.58
CA LYS A 328 -38.92 -14.20 19.97
C LYS A 328 -40.01 -14.77 20.85
N LEU A 329 -39.80 -14.86 22.16
CA LEU A 329 -40.85 -15.28 23.09
C LEU A 329 -42.02 -14.29 23.14
N LYS A 330 -41.78 -12.98 23.00
CA LYS A 330 -42.87 -11.99 22.90
C LYS A 330 -43.66 -12.16 21.61
N GLU A 331 -42.99 -12.37 20.48
CA GLU A 331 -43.67 -12.64 19.19
C GLU A 331 -44.50 -13.94 19.27
N LEU A 332 -43.96 -14.99 19.89
CA LEU A 332 -44.64 -16.27 20.07
C LEU A 332 -45.81 -16.22 21.08
N GLN A 333 -45.85 -15.22 21.97
CA GLN A 333 -47.02 -14.96 22.82
C GLN A 333 -48.20 -14.42 22.02
N GLU A 334 -47.94 -13.71 20.91
CA GLU A 334 -48.98 -13.19 20.00
C GLU A 334 -49.45 -14.26 19.00
N HIS A 335 -48.63 -15.29 18.73
CA HIS A 335 -48.92 -16.40 17.81
C HIS A 335 -48.72 -17.78 18.48
N THR A 336 -49.67 -18.18 19.33
CA THR A 336 -49.57 -19.40 20.15
C THR A 336 -49.41 -20.69 19.32
N ASP A 337 -50.01 -20.74 18.12
CA ASP A 337 -49.96 -21.89 17.21
C ASP A 337 -48.54 -22.21 16.72
N GLU A 338 -47.71 -21.18 16.51
CA GLU A 338 -46.32 -21.35 16.04
C GLU A 338 -45.45 -21.99 17.13
N PHE A 339 -45.67 -21.63 18.39
CA PHE A 339 -44.87 -22.17 19.48
C PHE A 339 -45.18 -23.65 19.73
N ASP A 340 -46.44 -24.04 19.60
CA ASP A 340 -46.84 -25.44 19.70
C ASP A 340 -46.37 -26.28 18.51
N MET A 341 -46.28 -25.68 17.32
CA MET A 341 -45.62 -26.30 16.16
C MET A 341 -44.13 -26.57 16.43
N ILE A 342 -43.39 -25.58 16.94
CA ILE A 342 -41.96 -25.71 17.29
C ILE A 342 -41.75 -26.83 18.32
N ARG A 343 -42.59 -26.88 19.36
CA ARG A 343 -42.56 -27.96 20.37
C ARG A 343 -42.81 -29.34 19.75
N LYS A 344 -43.78 -29.43 18.83
CA LYS A 344 -44.13 -30.69 18.15
C LYS A 344 -42.99 -31.17 17.25
N GLU A 345 -42.36 -30.28 16.49
CA GLU A 345 -41.21 -30.60 15.64
C GLU A 345 -40.01 -31.07 16.47
N TYR A 346 -39.71 -30.37 17.57
CA TYR A 346 -38.62 -30.77 18.47
C TYR A 346 -38.88 -32.14 19.12
N ARG A 347 -40.13 -32.43 19.53
CA ARG A 347 -40.51 -33.75 20.05
C ARG A 347 -40.39 -34.85 18.99
N ASN A 348 -40.78 -34.56 17.74
CA ASN A 348 -40.66 -35.51 16.64
C ASN A 348 -39.20 -35.83 16.30
N ARG A 349 -38.31 -34.83 16.35
CA ARG A 349 -36.86 -35.04 16.22
C ARG A 349 -36.33 -36.02 17.26
N ASN A 350 -36.72 -35.85 18.53
CA ASN A 350 -36.27 -36.74 19.61
C ASN A 350 -36.87 -38.16 19.49
N LYS A 351 -38.02 -38.32 18.83
CA LYS A 351 -38.58 -39.65 18.51
C LYS A 351 -37.83 -40.34 17.36
N ILE A 352 -37.35 -39.59 16.37
CA ILE A 352 -36.61 -40.12 15.22
C ILE A 352 -35.14 -40.41 15.60
N GLY A 353 -34.54 -39.61 16.47
CA GLY A 353 -33.17 -39.82 16.98
C GLY A 353 -33.05 -40.78 18.18
N GLY A 354 -34.16 -41.38 18.61
CA GLY A 354 -34.21 -42.33 19.74
C GLY A 354 -34.05 -43.80 19.35
N ASN A 355 -33.85 -44.12 18.06
CA ASN A 355 -33.53 -45.44 17.56
C ASN A 355 -32.16 -45.41 16.84
N THR A 356 -31.11 -45.12 17.59
CA THR A 356 -29.71 -45.52 17.30
C THR A 356 -28.90 -45.42 18.57
#